data_AF-A0A0C2D7D2-F1
#
_entry.id   AF-A0A0C2D7D2-F1
#
_cell.length_a   1.000
_cell.length_b   1.000
_cell.length_c   1.000
_cell.angle_alpha   90.00
_cell.angle_beta   90.00
_cell.angle_gamma   90.00
#
_symmetry.space_group_name_H-M   'P 1'
#
loop_
_entity.id
_entity.type
_entity.pdbx_description
1 polymer ?
#
loop_
_entity_poly.entity_id
_entity_poly.type
_entity_poly.pdbx_seq_one_letter_code
_entity_poly.pdbx_strand_id
1 'polypeptide(L)'
;MLGMDEDDRIKAPELQGRAAVVAISLVILALASGSAWGWYYAGPLGGLLGVLLGTAVGALLFTIVRAMASGQQFEEPPAPDVRELPPDQAMQVLTALMAASASGSYARLELEGGLLAEIAKARTRAKGGDLEGAMAQLRALQEEHPRSPAVPLEITRVLADHEAHDEERQRAVVTTISLAIRGGMNRLAAELYEKLDQDKRDKLELDDAVWERLAKVFAARDDSEKAAECRARVQSPSHLVDHLAEDSMVGEI
;
A
#
# COMPACT_ATOMS: atom_id res chain seq x y z
N MET A 1 -36.61 -22.90 -14.89
CA MET A 1 -35.47 -23.65 -14.31
C MET A 1 -34.25 -22.76 -14.48
N LEU A 2 -33.91 -21.98 -13.44
CA LEU A 2 -32.87 -22.29 -12.43
C LEU A 2 -31.47 -22.19 -13.05
N GLY A 3 -30.54 -21.31 -12.62
CA GLY A 3 -30.52 -20.40 -11.50
C GLY A 3 -29.63 -19.20 -11.83
N MET A 4 -30.05 -18.04 -11.31
CA MET A 4 -29.30 -16.80 -11.33
C MET A 4 -28.47 -16.83 -10.04
N ASP A 5 -27.18 -17.14 -10.13
CA ASP A 5 -26.30 -17.11 -8.96
C ASP A 5 -26.00 -15.65 -8.61
N GLU A 6 -26.81 -15.15 -7.68
CA GLU A 6 -26.59 -13.95 -6.89
C GLU A 6 -25.36 -14.13 -6.01
N ASP A 7 -24.15 -13.77 -6.46
CA ASP A 7 -23.04 -13.60 -5.51
C ASP A 7 -21.96 -12.57 -5.93
N ASP A 8 -22.35 -11.54 -6.69
CA ASP A 8 -21.60 -10.28 -6.78
C ASP A 8 -21.85 -9.40 -5.54
N ARG A 9 -21.63 -9.98 -4.35
CA ARG A 9 -21.56 -9.19 -3.12
C ARG A 9 -20.20 -8.54 -3.05
N ILE A 10 -20.18 -7.23 -3.27
CA ILE A 10 -19.14 -6.30 -2.86
C ILE A 10 -18.74 -6.65 -1.42
N LYS A 11 -17.65 -7.41 -1.25
CA LYS A 11 -17.10 -7.70 0.08
C LYS A 11 -16.47 -6.41 0.59
N ALA A 12 -17.22 -5.73 1.45
CA ALA A 12 -16.71 -4.60 2.21
C ALA A 12 -15.42 -5.02 2.93
N PRO A 13 -14.41 -4.11 3.05
CA PRO A 13 -13.19 -4.41 3.79
C PRO A 13 -13.58 -4.83 5.20
N GLU A 14 -13.35 -6.10 5.52
CA GLU A 14 -13.64 -6.67 6.82
C GLU A 14 -12.76 -5.95 7.85
N LEU A 15 -13.39 -5.37 8.88
CA LEU A 15 -12.67 -4.92 10.06
C LEU A 15 -11.98 -6.16 10.65
N GLN A 16 -10.65 -6.16 10.71
CA GLN A 16 -9.88 -7.24 11.32
C GLN A 16 -9.31 -6.81 12.68
N GLY A 17 -9.27 -7.74 13.63
CA GLY A 17 -8.66 -7.54 14.95
C GLY A 17 -9.52 -6.76 15.96
N ARG A 18 -8.87 -5.99 16.85
CA ARG A 18 -9.51 -5.32 18.00
C ARG A 18 -10.62 -4.34 17.60
N ALA A 19 -10.50 -3.66 16.47
CA ALA A 19 -11.49 -2.70 15.99
C ALA A 19 -12.82 -3.39 15.61
N ALA A 20 -12.77 -4.61 15.06
CA ALA A 20 -13.95 -5.40 14.75
C ALA A 20 -14.71 -5.81 16.01
N VAL A 21 -13.95 -6.26 17.02
CA VAL A 21 -14.52 -6.66 18.32
C VAL A 21 -15.20 -5.48 19.00
N VAL A 22 -14.58 -4.30 18.99
CA VAL A 22 -15.17 -3.08 19.58
C VAL A 22 -16.45 -2.67 18.83
N ALA A 23 -16.43 -2.66 17.50
CA ALA A 23 -17.57 -2.27 16.69
C ALA A 23 -18.77 -3.23 16.88
N ILE A 24 -18.52 -4.54 16.89
CA ILE A 24 -19.55 -5.56 17.13
C ILE A 24 -20.10 -5.44 18.57
N SER A 25 -19.22 -5.24 19.56
CA SER A 25 -19.63 -5.10 20.96
C SER A 25 -20.54 -3.90 21.17
N LEU A 26 -20.24 -2.76 20.52
CA LEU A 26 -21.06 -1.55 20.57
C LEU A 26 -22.44 -1.74 19.92
N VAL A 27 -22.51 -2.46 18.79
CA VAL A 27 -23.77 -2.77 18.12
C VAL A 27 -24.65 -3.67 19.01
N ILE A 28 -24.06 -4.69 19.64
CA ILE A 28 -24.77 -5.59 20.56
C ILE A 28 -25.28 -4.81 21.79
N LEU A 29 -24.44 -3.94 22.37
CA LEU A 29 -24.84 -3.09 23.49
C LEU A 29 -25.99 -2.16 23.12
N ALA A 30 -25.93 -1.49 21.97
CA ALA A 30 -26.99 -0.60 21.49
C ALA A 30 -28.32 -1.35 21.23
N LEU A 31 -28.24 -2.56 20.68
CA LEU A 31 -29.39 -3.44 20.47
C LEU A 31 -30.00 -3.93 21.79
N ALA A 32 -29.17 -4.37 22.73
CA ALA A 32 -29.62 -4.86 24.03
C ALA A 32 -30.22 -3.74 24.88
N SER A 33 -29.57 -2.56 24.91
CA SER A 33 -30.09 -1.40 25.63
C SER A 33 -31.35 -0.85 24.98
N GLY A 34 -31.39 -0.72 23.65
CA GLY A 34 -32.56 -0.20 22.93
C GLY A 34 -33.78 -1.09 23.06
N SER A 35 -33.61 -2.41 22.93
CA SER A 35 -34.70 -3.38 23.09
C SER A 35 -35.22 -3.45 24.52
N ALA A 36 -34.34 -3.46 25.54
CA ALA A 36 -34.75 -3.48 26.94
C ALA A 36 -35.52 -2.22 27.34
N TRP A 37 -35.06 -1.04 26.89
CA TRP A 37 -35.72 0.24 27.19
C TRP A 37 -37.05 0.38 26.45
N GLY A 38 -37.10 -0.03 25.19
CA GLY A 38 -38.34 -0.09 24.41
C GLY A 38 -39.38 -1.01 25.04
N TRP A 39 -38.95 -2.18 25.53
CA TRP A 39 -39.82 -3.12 26.21
C TRP A 39 -40.39 -2.56 27.51
N TYR A 40 -39.56 -1.85 28.29
CA TYR A 40 -39.97 -1.24 29.55
C TYR A 40 -41.05 -0.16 29.37
N TYR A 41 -40.96 0.65 28.30
CA TYR A 41 -41.87 1.79 28.09
C TYR A 41 -43.14 1.46 27.32
N ALA A 42 -43.08 0.57 26.33
CA ALA A 42 -44.21 0.30 25.43
C ALA A 42 -44.42 -1.19 25.13
N GLY A 43 -43.91 -2.07 26.02
CA GLY A 43 -44.11 -3.51 25.92
C GLY A 43 -43.51 -4.11 24.64
N PRO A 44 -44.08 -5.19 24.10
CA PRO A 44 -43.50 -5.90 22.95
C PRO A 44 -43.34 -5.03 21.69
N LEU A 45 -44.28 -4.11 21.45
CA LEU A 45 -44.23 -3.16 20.33
C LEU A 45 -43.13 -2.11 20.53
N GLY A 46 -42.94 -1.64 21.77
CA GLY A 46 -41.82 -0.79 22.13
C GLY A 46 -40.46 -1.48 21.98
N GLY A 47 -40.38 -2.77 22.30
CA GLY A 47 -39.18 -3.58 22.09
C GLY A 47 -38.76 -3.65 20.61
N LEU A 48 -39.74 -3.84 19.70
CA LEU A 48 -39.49 -3.82 18.25
C LEU A 48 -39.01 -2.46 17.74
N LEU A 49 -39.63 -1.37 18.20
CA LEU A 49 -39.17 -0.01 17.90
C LEU A 49 -37.77 0.25 18.45
N GLY A 50 -37.47 -0.24 19.65
CA GLY A 50 -36.15 -0.16 20.27
C GLY A 50 -35.07 -0.91 19.49
N VAL A 51 -35.40 -2.04 18.88
CA VAL A 51 -34.50 -2.77 17.97
C VAL A 51 -34.24 -1.95 16.71
N LEU A 52 -35.27 -1.37 16.08
CA LEU A 52 -35.09 -0.53 14.87
C LEU A 52 -34.26 0.73 15.16
N LEU A 53 -34.45 1.35 16.32
CA LEU A 53 -33.67 2.52 16.72
C LEU A 53 -32.24 2.11 17.09
N GLY A 54 -32.08 0.98 17.78
CA GLY A 54 -30.78 0.41 18.14
C GLY A 54 -29.95 -0.01 16.93
N THR A 55 -30.56 -0.57 15.87
CA THR A 55 -29.86 -0.88 14.62
C THR A 55 -29.41 0.37 13.88
N ALA A 56 -30.24 1.42 13.83
CA ALA A 56 -29.86 2.69 13.21
C ALA A 56 -28.68 3.35 13.94
N VAL A 57 -28.72 3.41 15.27
CA VAL A 57 -27.63 3.95 16.10
C VAL A 57 -26.38 3.07 16.00
N GLY A 58 -26.54 1.75 16.02
CA GLY A 58 -25.43 0.80 15.86
C GLY A 58 -24.74 0.93 14.51
N ALA A 59 -25.49 1.08 13.42
CA ALA A 59 -24.95 1.31 12.08
C ALA A 59 -24.19 2.64 11.98
N LEU A 60 -24.70 3.69 12.65
CA LEU A 60 -24.04 4.99 12.71
C LEU A 60 -22.73 4.92 13.50
N LEU A 61 -22.73 4.29 14.68
CA LEU A 61 -21.52 4.05 15.48
C LEU A 61 -20.49 3.20 14.74
N PHE A 62 -20.94 2.13 14.06
CA PHE A 62 -20.09 1.30 13.23
C PHE A 62 -19.43 2.11 12.11
N THR A 63 -20.19 3.01 11.47
CA THR A 63 -19.67 3.88 10.41
C THR A 63 -18.65 4.89 10.96
N ILE A 64 -18.88 5.45 12.15
CA ILE A 64 -17.94 6.37 12.81
C ILE A 64 -16.65 5.63 13.21
N VAL A 65 -16.75 4.46 13.85
CA VAL A 65 -15.56 3.68 14.24
C VAL A 65 -14.78 3.26 13.01
N ARG A 66 -15.46 2.85 11.94
CA ARG A 66 -14.84 2.55 10.65
C ARG A 66 -14.15 3.78 10.06
N ALA A 67 -14.79 4.94 10.08
CA ALA A 67 -14.20 6.18 9.59
C ALA A 67 -12.98 6.61 10.43
N MET A 68 -13.03 6.46 11.76
CA MET A 68 -11.92 6.74 12.66
C MET A 68 -10.76 5.76 12.51
N ALA A 69 -11.04 4.47 12.33
CA ALA A 69 -10.01 3.45 12.05
C ALA A 69 -9.32 3.71 10.69
N SER A 70 -10.05 4.21 9.70
CA SER A 70 -9.47 4.70 8.44
C SER A 70 -8.74 6.05 8.61
N GLY A 71 -9.18 6.89 9.53
CA GLY A 71 -8.60 8.20 9.82
C GLY A 71 -7.28 8.15 10.60
N GLN A 72 -7.05 7.12 11.42
CA GLN A 72 -5.77 6.90 12.12
C GLN A 72 -4.61 6.52 11.17
N GLN A 73 -4.86 6.29 9.88
CA GLN A 73 -3.80 6.19 8.88
C GLN A 73 -3.36 7.56 8.32
N PHE A 74 -4.06 8.64 8.69
CA PHE A 74 -3.78 10.02 8.28
C PHE A 74 -3.54 10.94 9.49
N GLU A 75 -2.89 10.45 10.55
CA GLU A 75 -2.16 11.37 11.45
C GLU A 75 -0.95 11.91 10.70
N GLU A 76 -1.21 12.84 9.77
CA GLU A 76 -0.23 13.84 9.35
C GLU A 76 0.32 14.51 10.62
N PRO A 77 1.65 14.67 10.75
CA PRO A 77 2.20 15.49 11.83
C PRO A 77 1.54 16.87 11.78
N PRO A 78 1.27 17.51 12.94
CA PRO A 78 0.58 18.79 12.98
C PRO A 78 1.27 19.78 12.05
N ALA A 79 0.49 20.38 11.16
CA ALA A 79 1.01 21.34 10.18
C ALA A 79 1.89 22.38 10.89
N PRO A 80 3.08 22.71 10.35
CA PRO A 80 3.99 23.66 10.97
C PRO A 80 3.31 25.02 11.14
N ASP A 81 3.38 25.58 12.35
CA ASP A 81 2.77 26.88 12.67
C ASP A 81 3.43 27.97 11.83
N VAL A 82 2.66 28.55 10.90
CA VAL A 82 3.14 29.45 9.85
C VAL A 82 3.69 30.77 10.41
N ARG A 83 3.43 31.05 11.69
CA ARG A 83 3.90 32.26 12.40
C ARG A 83 5.38 32.21 12.77
N GLU A 84 6.02 31.05 12.70
CA GLU A 84 7.44 30.86 13.06
C GLU A 84 8.37 30.73 11.84
N LEU A 85 7.83 30.77 10.62
CA LEU A 85 8.61 30.60 9.39
C LEU A 85 9.21 31.95 8.91
N PRO A 86 10.46 31.97 8.39
CA PRO A 86 11.01 33.11 7.67
C PRO A 86 10.09 33.51 6.50
N PRO A 87 10.00 34.81 6.14
CA PRO A 87 9.02 35.31 5.16
C PRO A 87 9.08 34.62 3.79
N ASP A 88 10.24 34.12 3.38
CA ASP A 88 10.41 33.40 2.13
C ASP A 88 9.77 31.99 2.13
N GLN A 89 9.72 31.32 3.28
CA GLN A 89 9.08 30.00 3.43
C GLN A 89 7.57 30.12 3.58
N ALA A 90 7.09 31.17 4.25
CA ALA A 90 5.65 31.45 4.33
C ALA A 90 5.05 31.67 2.93
N MET A 91 5.75 32.37 2.04
CA MET A 91 5.33 32.57 0.65
C MET A 91 5.31 31.26 -0.16
N GLN A 92 6.24 30.34 0.06
CA GLN A 92 6.22 29.03 -0.62
C GLN A 92 5.04 28.17 -0.17
N VAL A 93 4.72 28.17 1.13
CA VAL A 93 3.56 27.47 1.69
C VAL A 93 2.25 28.11 1.21
N LEU A 94 2.17 29.45 1.18
CA LEU A 94 1.02 30.18 0.62
C LEU A 94 0.83 29.93 -0.88
N THR A 95 1.92 29.84 -1.64
CA THR A 95 1.88 29.53 -3.08
C THR A 95 1.44 28.07 -3.31
N ALA A 96 1.91 27.14 -2.47
CA ALA A 96 1.46 25.74 -2.51
C ALA A 96 -0.03 25.59 -2.14
N LEU A 97 -0.50 26.32 -1.12
CA LEU A 97 -1.91 26.36 -0.72
C LEU A 97 -2.80 27.00 -1.79
N MET A 98 -2.35 28.09 -2.42
CA MET A 98 -3.08 28.71 -3.53
C MET A 98 -3.13 27.80 -4.76
N ALA A 99 -2.04 27.11 -5.10
CA ALA A 99 -2.02 26.13 -6.18
C ALA A 99 -2.95 24.93 -5.90
N ALA A 100 -3.01 24.45 -4.65
CA ALA A 100 -3.93 23.41 -4.24
C ALA A 100 -5.41 23.88 -4.23
N SER A 101 -5.66 25.16 -3.92
CA SER A 101 -7.02 25.74 -3.95
C SER A 101 -7.53 26.07 -5.35
N ALA A 102 -6.64 26.37 -6.30
CA ALA A 102 -6.97 26.65 -7.70
C ALA A 102 -7.22 25.37 -8.52
N SER A 103 -6.74 24.21 -8.06
CA SER A 103 -6.89 22.92 -8.75
C SER A 103 -8.22 22.21 -8.49
N GLY A 104 -9.15 22.84 -7.76
CA GLY A 104 -10.46 22.29 -7.39
C GLY A 104 -11.37 21.87 -8.55
N SER A 105 -11.12 22.28 -9.80
CA SER A 105 -11.85 21.81 -10.98
C SER A 105 -11.07 20.83 -11.87
N TYR A 106 -9.77 20.63 -11.66
CA TYR A 106 -8.94 19.69 -12.41
C TYR A 106 -8.86 18.31 -11.72
N ALA A 107 -9.03 18.27 -10.40
CA ALA A 107 -9.03 17.02 -9.63
C ALA A 107 -10.12 16.03 -10.10
N ARG A 108 -11.27 16.50 -10.59
CA ARG A 108 -12.39 15.62 -10.97
C ARG A 108 -12.28 15.03 -12.38
N LEU A 109 -11.43 15.58 -13.24
CA LEU A 109 -11.17 15.08 -14.61
C LEU A 109 -9.89 14.24 -14.71
N GLU A 110 -8.91 14.42 -13.82
CA GLU A 110 -7.74 13.52 -13.71
C GLU A 110 -8.04 12.22 -12.94
N LEU A 111 -9.12 12.17 -12.15
CA LEU A 111 -9.57 10.96 -11.46
C LEU A 111 -10.11 9.86 -12.40
N GLU A 112 -10.42 10.18 -13.67
CA GLU A 112 -10.81 9.18 -14.69
C GLU A 112 -9.61 8.61 -15.48
N GLY A 113 -8.38 9.09 -15.25
CA GLY A 113 -7.19 8.67 -16.02
C GLY A 113 -5.85 8.69 -15.29
N GLY A 114 -5.82 8.89 -13.97
CA GLY A 114 -4.56 8.90 -13.21
C GLY A 114 -3.85 7.54 -13.19
N LEU A 115 -2.55 7.54 -12.85
CA LEU A 115 -1.70 6.34 -12.80
C LEU A 115 -2.37 5.14 -12.11
N LEU A 116 -3.02 5.37 -10.98
CA LEU A 116 -3.70 4.31 -10.23
C LEU A 116 -4.92 3.74 -10.96
N ALA A 117 -5.63 4.56 -11.73
CA ALA A 117 -6.76 4.12 -12.55
C ALA A 117 -6.26 3.27 -13.74
N GLU A 118 -5.16 3.67 -14.38
CA GLU A 118 -4.55 2.90 -15.47
C GLU A 118 -3.96 1.56 -14.98
N ILE A 119 -3.32 1.55 -13.80
CA ILE A 119 -2.89 0.32 -13.12
C ILE A 119 -4.11 -0.59 -12.83
N ALA A 120 -5.23 -0.02 -12.37
CA ALA A 120 -6.45 -0.78 -12.11
C ALA A 120 -7.08 -1.36 -13.38
N LYS A 121 -7.02 -0.64 -14.52
CA LYS A 121 -7.43 -1.15 -15.83
C LYS A 121 -6.58 -2.34 -16.25
N ALA A 122 -5.25 -2.23 -16.13
CA ALA A 122 -4.34 -3.33 -16.45
C ALA A 122 -4.60 -4.57 -15.57
N ARG A 123 -4.80 -4.39 -14.26
CA ARG A 123 -5.18 -5.49 -13.35
C ARG A 123 -6.47 -6.18 -13.79
N THR A 124 -7.48 -5.40 -14.17
CA THR A 124 -8.77 -5.95 -14.63
C THR A 124 -8.61 -6.77 -15.91
N ARG A 125 -7.75 -6.33 -16.84
CA ARG A 125 -7.41 -7.10 -18.05
C ARG A 125 -6.73 -8.42 -17.73
N ALA A 126 -5.73 -8.41 -16.85
CA ALA A 126 -5.06 -9.64 -16.41
C ALA A 126 -6.05 -10.63 -15.78
N LYS A 127 -6.93 -10.15 -14.90
CA LYS A 127 -8.00 -10.97 -14.31
C LYS A 127 -9.02 -11.49 -15.32
N GLY A 128 -9.24 -10.75 -16.42
CA GLY A 128 -10.07 -11.15 -17.55
C GLY A 128 -9.41 -12.15 -18.50
N GLY A 129 -8.18 -12.60 -18.22
CA GLY A 129 -7.43 -13.56 -19.03
C GLY A 129 -6.54 -12.92 -20.10
N ASP A 130 -6.54 -11.60 -20.24
CA ASP A 130 -5.65 -10.86 -21.15
C ASP A 130 -4.37 -10.44 -20.43
N LEU A 131 -3.49 -11.42 -20.17
CA LEU A 131 -2.21 -11.18 -19.51
C LEU A 131 -1.27 -10.35 -20.38
N GLU A 132 -1.19 -10.64 -21.68
CA GLU A 132 -0.31 -9.92 -22.60
C GLU A 132 -0.71 -8.44 -22.72
N GLY A 133 -2.01 -8.15 -22.88
CA GLY A 133 -2.51 -6.78 -22.94
C GLY A 133 -2.35 -6.02 -21.63
N ALA A 134 -2.47 -6.70 -20.48
CA ALA A 134 -2.18 -6.10 -19.18
C ALA A 134 -0.70 -5.76 -19.02
N MET A 135 0.20 -6.67 -19.41
CA MET A 135 1.64 -6.47 -19.32
C MET A 135 2.15 -5.41 -20.30
N ALA A 136 1.60 -5.34 -21.51
CA ALA A 136 1.90 -4.27 -22.46
C ALA A 136 1.52 -2.89 -21.89
N GLN A 137 0.35 -2.78 -21.26
CA GLN A 137 -0.09 -1.55 -20.61
C GLN A 137 0.80 -1.17 -19.41
N LEU A 138 1.16 -2.14 -18.55
CA LEU A 138 2.03 -1.88 -17.40
C LEU A 138 3.44 -1.46 -17.82
N ARG A 139 4.00 -2.04 -18.87
CA ARG A 139 5.31 -1.63 -19.41
C ARG A 139 5.27 -0.22 -19.98
N ALA A 140 4.22 0.15 -20.71
CA ALA A 140 4.03 1.52 -21.18
C ALA A 140 3.93 2.51 -20.01
N LEU A 141 3.17 2.19 -18.97
CA LEU A 141 3.09 3.01 -17.75
C LEU A 141 4.42 3.12 -17.01
N GLN A 142 5.27 2.10 -17.07
CA GLN A 142 6.59 2.12 -16.47
C GLN A 142 7.53 3.08 -17.18
N GLU A 143 7.42 3.18 -18.51
CA GLU A 143 8.16 4.15 -19.32
C GLU A 143 7.69 5.58 -19.06
N GLU A 144 6.38 5.79 -18.90
CA GLU A 144 5.79 7.10 -18.57
C GLU A 144 6.10 7.54 -17.13
N HIS A 145 6.16 6.59 -16.20
CA HIS A 145 6.33 6.86 -14.76
C HIS A 145 7.49 6.07 -14.14
N PRO A 146 8.75 6.29 -14.57
CA PRO A 146 9.90 5.44 -14.20
C PRO A 146 10.29 5.54 -12.71
N ARG A 147 9.84 6.58 -12.01
CA ARG A 147 10.11 6.79 -10.57
C ARG A 147 9.01 6.25 -9.66
N SER A 148 7.89 5.78 -10.23
CA SER A 148 6.78 5.27 -9.44
C SER A 148 7.00 3.79 -9.08
N PRO A 149 7.06 3.42 -7.79
CA PRO A 149 7.12 2.00 -7.41
C PRO A 149 5.78 1.28 -7.60
N ALA A 150 4.68 2.00 -7.84
CA ALA A 150 3.35 1.40 -7.97
C ALA A 150 3.23 0.51 -9.21
N VAL A 151 3.85 0.91 -10.33
CA VAL A 151 3.82 0.15 -11.59
C VAL A 151 4.58 -1.17 -11.47
N PRO A 152 5.88 -1.20 -11.10
CA PRO A 152 6.59 -2.46 -10.95
C PRO A 152 5.99 -3.33 -9.84
N LEU A 153 5.44 -2.74 -8.76
CA LEU A 153 4.70 -3.50 -7.75
C LEU A 153 3.50 -4.22 -8.38
N GLU A 154 2.75 -3.56 -9.26
CA GLU A 154 1.63 -4.22 -9.92
C GLU A 154 2.09 -5.32 -10.87
N ILE A 155 3.20 -5.13 -11.59
CA ILE A 155 3.81 -6.20 -12.40
C ILE A 155 4.08 -7.43 -11.53
N THR A 156 4.65 -7.26 -10.32
CA THR A 156 4.89 -8.41 -9.42
C THR A 156 3.62 -9.15 -9.01
N ARG A 157 2.50 -8.44 -8.89
CA ARG A 157 1.20 -9.01 -8.50
C ARG A 157 0.51 -9.72 -9.66
N VAL A 158 0.53 -9.09 -10.83
CA VAL A 158 -0.03 -9.68 -12.05
C VAL A 158 0.69 -10.97 -12.42
N LEU A 159 2.02 -11.01 -12.25
CA LEU A 159 2.84 -12.18 -12.54
C LEU A 159 2.94 -13.20 -11.40
N ALA A 160 2.25 -13.00 -10.27
CA ALA A 160 2.42 -13.83 -9.07
C ALA A 160 2.11 -15.33 -9.32
N ASP A 161 1.10 -15.59 -10.15
CA ASP A 161 0.60 -16.93 -10.47
C ASP A 161 1.13 -17.48 -11.82
N HIS A 162 2.10 -16.79 -12.44
CA HIS A 162 2.63 -17.14 -13.76
C HIS A 162 4.12 -17.47 -13.71
N GLU A 163 4.45 -18.73 -13.39
CA GLU A 163 5.84 -19.22 -13.27
C GLU A 163 6.68 -19.00 -14.53
N ALA A 164 6.06 -19.01 -15.72
CA ALA A 164 6.75 -18.74 -16.99
C ALA A 164 7.39 -17.34 -17.06
N HIS A 165 6.95 -16.41 -16.21
CA HIS A 165 7.43 -15.03 -16.13
C HIS A 165 8.18 -14.73 -14.83
N ASP A 166 8.70 -15.75 -14.13
CA ASP A 166 9.35 -15.57 -12.83
C ASP A 166 10.57 -14.63 -12.89
N GLU A 167 11.34 -14.64 -13.98
CA GLU A 167 12.46 -13.70 -14.16
C GLU A 167 11.98 -12.25 -14.26
N GLU A 168 10.92 -11.99 -15.03
CA GLU A 168 10.36 -10.64 -15.20
C GLU A 168 9.76 -10.13 -13.89
N ARG A 169 9.04 -11.01 -13.19
CA ARG A 169 8.54 -10.77 -11.84
C ARG A 169 9.68 -10.42 -10.89
N GLN A 170 10.80 -11.14 -10.95
CA GLN A 170 11.95 -10.89 -10.08
C GLN A 170 12.61 -9.52 -10.38
N ARG A 171 12.77 -9.15 -11.65
CA ARG A 171 13.24 -7.80 -12.03
C ARG A 171 12.29 -6.71 -11.54
N ALA A 172 10.98 -6.95 -11.60
CA ALA A 172 9.99 -6.02 -11.08
C ALA A 172 10.05 -5.90 -9.55
N VAL A 173 10.33 -6.99 -8.83
CA VAL A 173 10.57 -6.95 -7.37
C VAL A 173 11.79 -6.09 -7.05
N VAL A 174 12.93 -6.33 -7.70
CA VAL A 174 14.18 -5.56 -7.54
C VAL A 174 13.93 -4.07 -7.77
N THR A 175 13.24 -3.74 -8.85
CA THR A 175 12.90 -2.37 -9.22
C THR A 175 11.99 -1.73 -8.16
N THR A 176 10.99 -2.46 -7.68
CA THR A 176 10.05 -1.98 -6.67
C THR A 176 10.75 -1.69 -5.35
N ILE A 177 11.60 -2.61 -4.86
CA ILE A 177 12.37 -2.42 -3.62
C ILE A 177 13.28 -1.20 -3.75
N SER A 178 14.02 -1.10 -4.85
CA SER A 178 14.94 0.02 -5.10
C SER A 178 14.23 1.37 -5.13
N LEU A 179 13.10 1.46 -5.86
CA LEU A 179 12.30 2.69 -5.91
C LEU A 179 11.62 3.01 -4.58
N ALA A 180 11.12 2.01 -3.86
CA ALA A 180 10.49 2.18 -2.55
C ALA A 180 11.49 2.74 -1.52
N ILE A 181 12.70 2.18 -1.46
CA ILE A 181 13.78 2.65 -0.58
C ILE A 181 14.24 4.06 -0.96
N ARG A 182 14.35 4.37 -2.26
CA ARG A 182 14.70 5.72 -2.73
C ARG A 182 13.61 6.75 -2.43
N GLY A 183 12.34 6.35 -2.50
CA GLY A 183 11.17 7.18 -2.21
C GLY A 183 10.73 7.21 -0.74
N GLY A 184 11.48 6.61 0.19
CA GLY A 184 11.15 6.60 1.62
C GLY A 184 10.00 5.67 2.01
N MET A 185 9.50 4.84 1.10
CA MET A 185 8.45 3.84 1.33
C MET A 185 9.04 2.56 1.97
N ASN A 186 9.72 2.73 3.10
CA ASN A 186 10.48 1.68 3.80
C ASN A 186 9.61 0.47 4.17
N ARG A 187 8.35 0.72 4.57
CA ARG A 187 7.39 -0.34 4.90
C ARG A 187 7.09 -1.22 3.69
N LEU A 188 6.85 -0.63 2.53
CA LEU A 188 6.57 -1.36 1.29
C LEU A 188 7.77 -2.23 0.89
N ALA A 189 8.99 -1.67 0.95
CA ALA A 189 10.21 -2.39 0.63
C ALA A 189 10.39 -3.61 1.53
N ALA A 190 10.20 -3.44 2.84
CA ALA A 190 10.32 -4.53 3.81
C ALA A 190 9.22 -5.60 3.64
N GLU A 191 7.96 -5.20 3.46
CA GLU A 191 6.85 -6.14 3.22
C GLU A 191 7.06 -6.95 1.94
N LEU A 192 7.61 -6.34 0.89
CA LEU A 192 7.89 -7.05 -0.36
C LEU A 192 9.04 -8.03 -0.19
N TYR A 193 10.10 -7.66 0.52
CA TYR A 193 11.21 -8.55 0.86
C TYR A 193 10.75 -9.75 1.71
N GLU A 194 9.89 -9.51 2.70
CA GLU A 194 9.35 -10.56 3.59
C GLU A 194 8.46 -11.57 2.88
N LYS A 195 7.84 -11.18 1.76
CA LYS A 195 6.98 -12.07 0.95
C LYS A 195 7.77 -12.99 0.01
N LEU A 196 9.08 -12.82 -0.11
CA LEU A 196 9.91 -13.64 -0.99
C LEU A 196 10.42 -14.87 -0.23
N ASP A 197 10.31 -16.02 -0.87
CA ASP A 197 10.95 -17.25 -0.40
C ASP A 197 12.47 -17.09 -0.34
N GLN A 198 13.14 -17.91 0.47
CA GLN A 198 14.59 -17.82 0.65
C GLN A 198 15.33 -17.94 -0.68
N ASP A 199 14.94 -18.90 -1.54
CA ASP A 199 15.54 -19.09 -2.87
C ASP A 199 15.41 -17.86 -3.78
N LYS A 200 14.33 -17.10 -3.62
CA LYS A 200 14.08 -15.86 -4.37
C LYS A 200 14.84 -14.68 -3.78
N ARG A 201 14.98 -14.64 -2.45
CA ARG A 201 15.84 -13.67 -1.76
C ARG A 201 17.30 -13.85 -2.11
N ASP A 202 17.73 -15.09 -2.30
CA ASP A 202 19.11 -15.41 -2.64
C ASP A 202 19.55 -14.90 -4.00
N LYS A 203 18.60 -14.78 -4.92
CA LYS A 203 18.80 -14.31 -6.29
C LYS A 203 18.49 -12.80 -6.45
N LEU A 204 18.18 -12.07 -5.38
CA LEU A 204 17.94 -10.62 -5.46
C LEU A 204 19.25 -9.89 -5.74
N GLU A 205 19.31 -9.22 -6.89
CA GLU A 205 20.38 -8.28 -7.23
C GLU A 205 19.91 -6.86 -6.90
N LEU A 206 20.39 -6.31 -5.78
CA LEU A 206 20.13 -4.92 -5.37
C LEU A 206 21.47 -4.19 -5.18
N ASP A 207 21.48 -2.88 -5.39
CA ASP A 207 22.65 -2.04 -5.10
C ASP A 207 23.03 -2.13 -3.61
N ASP A 208 24.32 -2.06 -3.29
CA ASP A 208 24.82 -2.06 -1.90
C ASP A 208 24.14 -1.00 -1.02
N ALA A 209 23.94 0.21 -1.57
CA ALA A 209 23.25 1.29 -0.86
C ALA A 209 21.77 0.97 -0.56
N VAL A 210 21.12 0.16 -1.40
CA VAL A 210 19.74 -0.31 -1.18
C VAL A 210 19.74 -1.39 -0.11
N TRP A 211 20.68 -2.35 -0.16
CA TRP A 211 20.85 -3.37 0.88
C TRP A 211 21.13 -2.77 2.26
N GLU A 212 22.04 -1.80 2.36
CA GLU A 212 22.33 -1.11 3.61
C GLU A 212 21.11 -0.38 4.18
N ARG A 213 20.35 0.30 3.33
CA ARG A 213 19.11 0.98 3.74
C ARG A 213 18.08 -0.04 4.20
N LEU A 214 17.91 -1.14 3.49
CA LEU A 214 16.98 -2.20 3.84
C LEU A 214 17.36 -2.86 5.19
N ALA A 215 18.65 -3.06 5.45
CA ALA A 215 19.15 -3.50 6.75
C ALA A 215 18.85 -2.49 7.88
N LYS A 216 18.97 -1.18 7.62
CA LYS A 216 18.58 -0.13 8.59
C LYS A 216 17.07 -0.15 8.85
N VAL A 217 16.26 -0.39 7.81
CA VAL A 217 14.80 -0.52 7.94
C VAL A 217 14.43 -1.71 8.83
N PHE A 218 15.05 -2.88 8.65
CA PHE A 218 14.80 -4.04 9.52
C PHE A 218 15.31 -3.83 10.95
N ALA A 219 16.48 -3.20 11.11
CA ALA A 219 17.00 -2.87 12.44
C ALA A 219 16.06 -1.92 13.21
N ALA A 220 15.44 -0.95 12.52
CA ALA A 220 14.44 -0.05 13.11
C ALA A 220 13.11 -0.74 13.45
N ARG A 221 12.87 -1.95 12.94
CA ARG A 221 11.70 -2.80 13.25
C ARG A 221 12.02 -3.89 14.28
N ASP A 222 13.18 -3.83 14.94
CA ASP A 222 13.70 -4.84 15.85
C ASP A 222 13.90 -6.24 15.24
N ASP A 223 13.97 -6.33 13.90
CA ASP A 223 14.26 -7.58 13.19
C ASP A 223 15.77 -7.70 12.92
N SER A 224 16.50 -8.06 13.98
CA SER A 224 17.96 -8.16 13.95
C SER A 224 18.50 -9.24 13.02
N GLU A 225 17.72 -10.31 12.79
CA GLU A 225 18.08 -11.43 11.92
C GLU A 225 18.06 -11.00 10.46
N LYS A 226 16.94 -10.43 9.98
CA LYS A 226 16.86 -9.92 8.60
C LYS A 226 17.81 -8.75 8.37
N ALA A 227 18.02 -7.90 9.38
CA ALA A 227 19.01 -6.84 9.28
C ALA A 227 20.43 -7.39 9.09
N ALA A 228 20.80 -8.49 9.76
CA ALA A 228 22.08 -9.15 9.58
C ALA A 228 22.19 -9.83 8.20
N GLU A 229 21.14 -10.51 7.75
CA GLU A 229 21.06 -11.12 6.41
C GLU A 229 21.32 -10.08 5.31
N CYS A 230 20.67 -8.92 5.40
CA CYS A 230 20.85 -7.84 4.43
C CYS A 230 22.24 -7.21 4.47
N ARG A 231 22.88 -7.11 5.65
CA ARG A 231 24.27 -6.63 5.77
C ARG A 231 25.27 -7.64 5.22
N ALA A 232 25.01 -8.94 5.39
CA ALA A 232 25.87 -9.99 4.86
C ALA A 232 25.93 -9.95 3.32
N ARG A 233 24.88 -9.47 2.65
CA ARG A 233 24.85 -9.25 1.19
C ARG A 233 25.79 -8.16 0.72
N VAL A 234 25.88 -7.05 1.47
CA VAL A 234 26.83 -5.95 1.20
C VAL A 234 28.28 -6.40 1.39
N GLN A 235 28.51 -7.28 2.37
CA GLN A 235 29.85 -7.76 2.71
C GLN A 235 30.32 -8.94 1.87
N SER A 236 29.43 -9.57 1.10
CA SER A 236 29.76 -10.64 0.16
C SER A 236 30.23 -10.00 -1.14
N PRO A 237 31.54 -9.99 -1.44
CA PRO A 237 32.06 -9.22 -2.57
C PRO A 237 31.75 -9.95 -3.88
N SER A 238 30.62 -9.66 -4.52
CA SER A 238 30.34 -10.15 -5.88
C SER A 238 30.96 -9.30 -6.99
N HIS A 239 31.72 -8.24 -6.67
CA HIS A 239 32.30 -7.33 -7.68
C HIS A 239 33.81 -6.99 -7.50
N LEU A 240 34.56 -7.74 -6.69
CA LEU A 240 36.01 -7.53 -6.57
C LEU A 240 36.87 -8.26 -7.62
N VAL A 241 36.27 -8.83 -8.67
CA VAL A 241 37.00 -9.60 -9.71
C VAL A 241 37.20 -8.86 -11.04
N ASP A 242 36.46 -7.78 -11.34
CA ASP A 242 36.54 -7.13 -12.67
C ASP A 242 37.46 -5.90 -12.76
N HIS A 243 38.07 -5.42 -11.67
CA HIS A 243 38.92 -4.22 -11.71
C HIS A 243 40.41 -4.44 -11.45
N LEU A 244 40.88 -5.69 -11.39
CA LEU A 244 42.31 -6.00 -11.22
C LEU A 244 42.93 -6.82 -12.36
N ALA A 245 42.20 -7.12 -13.44
CA ALA A 245 42.72 -7.89 -14.57
C ALA A 245 43.16 -7.03 -15.79
N GLU A 246 42.78 -5.74 -15.87
CA GLU A 246 43.10 -4.91 -17.04
C GLU A 246 44.36 -4.04 -16.90
N ASP A 247 44.96 -3.92 -15.71
CA ASP A 247 46.11 -3.01 -15.49
C ASP A 247 47.49 -3.70 -15.55
N SER A 248 47.56 -4.94 -16.05
CA SER A 248 48.82 -5.72 -16.14
C SER A 248 49.34 -5.95 -17.57
N MET A 249 48.73 -5.37 -18.60
CA MET A 249 49.13 -5.61 -20.00
C MET A 249 49.32 -4.32 -20.83
N VAL A 250 50.03 -3.32 -20.29
CA VAL A 250 50.65 -2.27 -21.12
C VAL A 250 52.02 -1.91 -20.54
N GLY A 251 53.07 -2.58 -21.02
CA GLY A 251 54.42 -2.35 -20.54
C GLY A 251 55.53 -3.05 -21.32
N GLU A 252 55.40 -3.17 -22.64
CA GLU A 252 56.54 -3.44 -23.53
C GLU A 252 56.43 -2.55 -24.76
N ILE A 253 57.18 -1.43 -24.76
CA ILE A 253 57.89 -0.87 -25.94
C ILE A 253 59.18 -0.23 -25.42
#